data_AF-A0A2D9HAE1-F1
#
_entry.id   AF-A0A2D9HAE1-F1
#
_cell.length_a   1.000
_cell.length_b   1.000
_cell.length_c   1.000
_cell.angle_alpha   90.00
_cell.angle_beta   90.00
_cell.angle_gamma   90.00
#
_symmetry.space_group_name_H-M   'P 1'
#
loop_
_entity.id
_entity.type
_entity.pdbx_description
1 polymer ?
#
loop_
_entity_poly.entity_id
_entity_poly.type
_entity_poly.pdbx_seq_one_letter_code
_entity_poly.pdbx_strand_id
1 'polypeptide(L)'
;MKTIRLTPLLAALTITLATTLCAAEKPLFNTEEILDESSLDIEILQDWHPVGDTRQKLIEINVAEWWPGQDYRIPVRMIVPLESKAKGFSITGANGNLEALRKDTQPSDFEAKLLEGGVGIVKTLVRASRQLEGKRGLDQKMMREFMKDLNPRYTTLWIWSMTLMRATTAAYAETDYFEKGKVAGSGSSKNGMAPAGALINDERFTATCSNHAGAYYSPTRRAERQEIAKAEKANKAFFAAVKAGDIYLDQNRERVFRRVMVGSGSGMRQMALKAGKSMDEMHSFSDRLWSSACVTENWDRLMGRGVDILFEPGTHDYVAYDIVWGAQNHPQVPVYYQPNGGHSQTPHVATAKDEQNRDAFLWHHFFGGDSLLSPPTSSHKVDKNKLTVRVSFEEGPQPTDGRIWWMYDRAPEGSAPFLLVAIPEDQWADMERDPKTGSWTATIPLKEGASRIDFFSNHGHMANGYQQYLSSPYTRVELSP
;
A
#
# COMPACT_ATOMS: atom_id res chain seq x y z
N MET A 1 61.91 -66.18 1.74
CA MET A 1 60.76 -67.01 2.19
C MET A 1 59.68 -66.09 2.75
N LYS A 2 58.45 -66.24 2.23
CA LYS A 2 57.15 -65.66 2.63
C LYS A 2 57.14 -64.46 3.59
N THR A 3 56.49 -63.37 3.19
CA THR A 3 55.26 -62.83 3.86
C THR A 3 54.70 -61.65 3.05
N ILE A 4 53.53 -61.85 2.44
CA ILE A 4 52.23 -61.20 2.74
C ILE A 4 52.08 -59.82 2.08
N ARG A 5 51.24 -59.80 1.03
CA ARG A 5 50.68 -58.62 0.38
C ARG A 5 49.76 -57.89 1.36
N LEU A 6 50.01 -56.61 1.62
CA LEU A 6 49.04 -55.69 2.20
C LEU A 6 48.27 -55.02 1.07
N THR A 7 47.00 -55.37 0.94
CA THR A 7 45.99 -54.63 0.19
C THR A 7 45.37 -53.62 1.17
N PRO A 8 45.41 -52.30 0.93
CA PRO A 8 44.51 -51.39 1.61
C PRO A 8 43.22 -51.27 0.80
N LEU A 9 42.10 -51.54 1.46
CA LEU A 9 40.75 -51.17 1.04
C LEU A 9 40.72 -49.65 0.78
N LEU A 10 40.61 -49.24 -0.49
CA LEU A 10 40.15 -47.89 -0.81
C LEU A 10 38.61 -47.92 -0.78
N ALA A 11 38.02 -47.45 0.33
CA ALA A 11 36.61 -47.13 0.36
C ALA A 11 36.39 -45.89 -0.53
N ALA A 12 35.78 -46.10 -1.69
CA ALA A 12 35.32 -45.03 -2.55
C ALA A 12 34.14 -44.33 -1.87
N LEU A 13 34.41 -43.22 -1.20
CA LEU A 13 33.39 -42.28 -0.76
C LEU A 13 33.02 -41.40 -1.97
N THR A 14 32.14 -41.89 -2.83
CA THR A 14 31.47 -41.05 -3.84
C THR A 14 30.54 -40.10 -3.09
N ILE A 15 31.03 -38.89 -2.82
CA ILE A 15 30.21 -37.74 -2.45
C ILE A 15 29.41 -37.37 -3.71
N THR A 16 28.21 -37.92 -3.85
CA THR A 16 27.21 -37.37 -4.76
C THR A 16 26.76 -36.04 -4.20
N LEU A 17 27.34 -34.94 -4.68
CA LEU A 17 26.70 -33.64 -4.62
C LEU A 17 25.39 -33.75 -5.41
N ALA A 18 24.30 -34.04 -4.71
CA ALA A 18 22.97 -33.75 -5.23
C ALA A 18 22.80 -32.23 -5.23
N THR A 19 23.24 -31.59 -6.32
CA THR A 19 22.74 -30.27 -6.68
C THR A 19 21.25 -30.46 -6.99
N THR A 20 20.40 -30.31 -5.99
CA THR A 20 19.01 -29.97 -6.23
C THR A 20 19.04 -28.64 -6.98
N LEU A 21 18.86 -28.68 -8.30
CA LEU A 21 18.39 -27.51 -9.03
C LEU A 21 17.07 -27.14 -8.35
N CYS A 22 17.10 -26.13 -7.47
CA CYS A 22 15.89 -25.38 -7.16
C CYS A 22 15.43 -24.83 -8.51
N ALA A 23 14.41 -25.47 -9.11
CA ALA A 23 13.69 -24.86 -10.21
C ALA A 23 13.30 -23.46 -9.71
N ALA A 24 13.82 -22.42 -10.38
CA ALA A 24 13.51 -21.05 -10.01
C ALA A 24 11.98 -20.92 -9.93
N GLU A 25 11.48 -20.50 -8.78
CA GLU A 25 10.04 -20.35 -8.57
C GLU A 25 9.49 -19.41 -9.64
N LYS A 26 8.37 -19.77 -10.28
CA LYS A 26 7.79 -18.95 -11.35
C LYS A 26 7.42 -17.58 -10.78
N PRO A 27 7.80 -16.48 -11.44
CA PRO A 27 7.46 -15.13 -10.99
C PRO A 27 5.94 -15.01 -10.83
N LEU A 28 5.50 -14.19 -9.87
CA LEU A 28 4.07 -14.02 -9.61
C LEU A 28 3.34 -13.39 -10.81
N PHE A 29 4.03 -12.52 -11.53
CA PHE A 29 3.56 -11.88 -12.75
C PHE A 29 4.43 -12.31 -13.93
N ASN A 30 3.80 -12.59 -15.07
CA ASN A 30 4.50 -12.90 -16.30
C ASN A 30 4.69 -11.61 -17.11
N THR A 31 5.92 -11.12 -17.19
CA THR A 31 6.24 -9.87 -17.91
C THR A 31 5.95 -9.96 -19.40
N GLU A 32 6.16 -11.12 -20.03
CA GLU A 32 5.85 -11.33 -21.45
C GLU A 32 4.34 -11.20 -21.70
N GLU A 33 3.53 -11.84 -20.85
CA GLU A 33 2.06 -11.72 -20.90
C GLU A 33 1.62 -10.28 -20.62
N ILE A 34 2.26 -9.58 -19.68
CA ILE A 34 1.92 -8.18 -19.39
C ILE A 34 2.13 -7.29 -20.62
N LEU A 35 3.24 -7.45 -21.31
CA LEU A 35 3.66 -6.58 -22.41
C LEU A 35 3.07 -6.96 -23.77
N ASP A 36 2.52 -8.16 -23.90
CA ASP A 36 1.94 -8.64 -25.16
C ASP A 36 0.62 -7.93 -25.51
N GLU A 37 0.70 -7.00 -26.45
CA GLU A 37 -0.46 -6.26 -26.97
C GLU A 37 -1.48 -7.18 -27.65
N SER A 38 -1.04 -8.28 -28.29
CA SER A 38 -1.91 -9.14 -29.09
C SER A 38 -2.90 -9.95 -28.25
N SER A 39 -2.57 -10.23 -26.99
CA SER A 39 -3.46 -10.91 -26.04
C SER A 39 -4.46 -10.00 -25.35
N LEU A 40 -4.45 -8.68 -25.61
CA LEU A 40 -5.42 -7.76 -25.00
C LEU A 40 -6.84 -7.98 -25.53
N ASP A 41 -7.02 -8.60 -26.70
CA ASP A 41 -8.33 -8.87 -27.30
C ASP A 41 -9.30 -7.68 -27.17
N ILE A 42 -8.90 -6.55 -27.77
CA ILE A 42 -9.50 -5.23 -27.55
C ILE A 42 -10.89 -5.15 -28.19
N GLU A 43 -11.88 -4.74 -27.40
CA GLU A 43 -13.18 -4.30 -27.90
C GLU A 43 -13.28 -2.78 -27.78
N ILE A 44 -13.54 -2.09 -28.89
CA ILE A 44 -13.71 -0.63 -28.89
C ILE A 44 -15.16 -0.31 -28.53
N LEU A 45 -15.37 0.30 -27.37
CA LEU A 45 -16.70 0.71 -26.90
C LEU A 45 -17.04 2.13 -27.34
N GLN A 46 -16.05 3.03 -27.33
CA GLN A 46 -16.09 4.38 -27.87
C GLN A 46 -14.71 4.68 -28.43
N ASP A 47 -14.61 4.92 -29.74
CA ASP A 47 -13.33 5.29 -30.34
C ASP A 47 -12.95 6.74 -30.01
N TRP A 48 -11.74 7.15 -30.37
CA TRP A 48 -11.25 8.50 -30.13
C TRP A 48 -12.19 9.58 -30.66
N HIS A 49 -12.64 10.45 -29.76
CA HIS A 49 -13.49 11.58 -30.09
C HIS A 49 -13.15 12.78 -29.20
N PRO A 50 -13.38 14.03 -29.68
CA PRO A 50 -13.13 15.22 -28.89
C PRO A 50 -14.15 15.40 -27.76
N VAL A 51 -13.68 15.82 -26.60
CA VAL A 51 -14.48 16.19 -25.42
C VAL A 51 -13.84 17.42 -24.77
N GLY A 52 -14.40 18.61 -25.06
CA GLY A 52 -13.77 19.87 -24.69
C GLY A 52 -12.35 19.98 -25.26
N ASP A 53 -11.38 20.28 -24.39
CA ASP A 53 -9.96 20.41 -24.74
C ASP A 53 -9.19 19.06 -24.70
N THR A 54 -9.91 17.94 -24.77
CA THR A 54 -9.33 16.58 -24.71
C THR A 54 -9.83 15.70 -25.85
N ARG A 55 -9.15 14.57 -26.06
CA ARG A 55 -9.67 13.41 -26.81
C ARG A 55 -9.80 12.23 -25.86
N GLN A 56 -10.88 11.46 -26.04
CA GLN A 56 -11.17 10.32 -25.18
C GLN A 56 -11.47 9.07 -25.99
N LYS A 57 -11.04 7.93 -25.46
CA LYS A 57 -11.38 6.59 -25.96
C LYS A 57 -11.75 5.69 -24.79
N LEU A 58 -12.72 4.81 -25.01
CA LEU A 58 -13.10 3.75 -24.09
C LEU A 58 -13.02 2.43 -24.82
N ILE A 59 -12.20 1.53 -24.29
CA ILE A 59 -12.08 0.15 -24.75
C ILE A 59 -12.38 -0.81 -23.61
N GLU A 60 -12.64 -2.06 -23.94
CA GLU A 60 -12.56 -3.20 -23.03
C GLU A 60 -11.38 -4.08 -23.43
N ILE A 61 -10.59 -4.53 -22.44
CA ILE A 61 -9.41 -5.38 -22.65
C ILE A 61 -9.54 -6.68 -21.86
N ASN A 62 -9.00 -7.77 -22.39
CA ASN A 62 -8.69 -8.98 -21.65
C ASN A 62 -7.40 -8.78 -20.83
N VAL A 63 -7.54 -8.90 -19.51
CA VAL A 63 -6.41 -8.79 -18.58
C VAL A 63 -5.73 -10.13 -18.39
N ALA A 64 -6.53 -11.18 -18.23
CA ALA A 64 -6.10 -12.54 -17.99
C ALA A 64 -7.31 -13.46 -18.05
N GLU A 65 -7.07 -14.74 -18.32
CA GLU A 65 -8.04 -15.79 -18.02
C GLU A 65 -8.22 -15.87 -16.49
N TRP A 66 -9.33 -15.33 -16.00
CA TRP A 66 -9.61 -15.28 -14.55
C TRP A 66 -9.92 -16.69 -14.02
N TRP A 67 -10.59 -17.50 -14.83
CA TRP A 67 -10.95 -18.89 -14.58
C TRP A 67 -10.80 -19.68 -15.87
N PRO A 68 -10.46 -20.98 -15.85
CA PRO A 68 -10.42 -21.80 -17.06
C PRO A 68 -11.67 -21.63 -17.95
N GLY A 69 -11.49 -21.10 -19.16
CA GLY A 69 -12.51 -20.77 -20.15
C GLY A 69 -13.26 -19.45 -19.94
N GLN A 70 -12.82 -18.59 -19.02
CA GLN A 70 -13.48 -17.31 -18.72
C GLN A 70 -12.48 -16.16 -18.58
N ASP A 71 -12.49 -15.28 -19.57
CA ASP A 71 -11.70 -14.06 -19.59
C ASP A 71 -12.12 -13.06 -18.52
N TYR A 72 -11.14 -12.39 -17.93
CA TYR A 72 -11.37 -11.15 -17.21
C TYR A 72 -11.23 -9.96 -18.13
N ARG A 73 -12.39 -9.48 -18.55
CA ARG A 73 -12.48 -8.26 -19.34
C ARG A 73 -12.76 -7.04 -18.48
N ILE A 74 -12.06 -5.94 -18.73
CA ILE A 74 -12.27 -4.68 -18.00
C ILE A 74 -12.19 -3.47 -18.92
N PRO A 75 -12.99 -2.43 -18.63
CA PRO A 75 -12.93 -1.18 -19.36
C PRO A 75 -11.67 -0.38 -19.02
N VAL A 76 -11.13 0.31 -20.01
CA VAL A 76 -10.05 1.28 -19.90
C VAL A 76 -10.47 2.55 -20.64
N ARG A 77 -10.61 3.65 -19.89
CA ARG A 77 -10.83 5.00 -20.42
C ARG A 77 -9.47 5.68 -20.52
N MET A 78 -9.16 6.16 -21.71
CA MET A 78 -7.95 6.92 -22.02
C MET A 78 -8.33 8.34 -22.39
N ILE A 79 -7.63 9.30 -21.81
CA ILE A 79 -7.85 10.74 -22.02
C ILE A 79 -6.50 11.37 -22.32
N VAL A 80 -6.43 12.10 -23.44
CA VAL A 80 -5.22 12.79 -23.89
C VAL A 80 -5.56 14.23 -24.31
N PRO A 81 -4.57 15.12 -24.46
CA PRO A 81 -4.80 16.48 -24.95
C PRO A 81 -5.44 16.48 -26.35
N LEU A 82 -6.23 17.51 -26.67
CA LEU A 82 -6.93 17.60 -27.96
C LEU A 82 -5.96 17.66 -29.16
N GLU A 83 -4.87 18.41 -29.03
CA GLU A 83 -4.00 18.73 -30.16
C GLU A 83 -2.63 18.03 -30.12
N SER A 84 -2.32 17.29 -29.05
CA SER A 84 -1.01 16.64 -28.86
C SER A 84 -1.13 15.24 -28.28
N LYS A 85 -0.08 14.44 -28.47
CA LYS A 85 0.07 13.16 -27.77
C LYS A 85 0.33 13.41 -26.28
N ALA A 86 -0.10 12.46 -25.46
CA ALA A 86 0.28 12.40 -24.05
C ALA A 86 1.65 11.72 -23.92
N LYS A 87 2.57 12.32 -23.16
CA LYS A 87 3.89 11.73 -22.85
C LYS A 87 3.86 11.10 -21.46
N GLY A 88 3.58 9.80 -21.42
CA GLY A 88 3.25 9.12 -20.17
C GLY A 88 1.86 9.50 -19.65
N PHE A 89 1.50 9.00 -18.47
CA PHE A 89 0.16 9.20 -17.91
C PHE A 89 0.05 8.90 -16.41
N SER A 90 -0.96 9.50 -15.78
CA SER A 90 -1.45 9.10 -14.46
C SER A 90 -2.49 7.99 -14.62
N ILE A 91 -2.38 6.91 -13.85
CA ILE A 91 -3.29 5.77 -13.89
C ILE A 91 -3.92 5.47 -12.53
N THR A 92 -5.24 5.21 -12.52
CA THR A 92 -5.95 4.75 -11.33
C THR A 92 -7.01 3.69 -11.64
N GLY A 93 -7.13 2.73 -10.72
CA GLY A 93 -8.22 1.75 -10.71
C GLY A 93 -9.40 2.17 -9.82
N ALA A 94 -9.33 3.32 -9.15
CA ALA A 94 -10.24 3.74 -8.08
C ALA A 94 -11.52 4.45 -8.57
N ASN A 95 -12.13 3.94 -9.65
CA ASN A 95 -13.32 4.56 -10.23
C ASN A 95 -14.61 4.11 -9.52
N GLY A 96 -15.40 5.09 -9.06
CA GLY A 96 -16.53 4.90 -8.12
C GLY A 96 -17.71 4.09 -8.66
N ASN A 97 -17.91 4.01 -9.98
CA ASN A 97 -18.94 3.21 -10.67
C ASN A 97 -18.53 2.95 -12.14
N LEU A 98 -18.80 1.74 -12.66
CA LEU A 98 -18.65 1.37 -14.07
C LEU A 98 -19.42 2.29 -15.02
N GLU A 99 -20.65 2.70 -14.65
CA GLU A 99 -21.46 3.60 -15.48
C GLU A 99 -20.81 4.97 -15.67
N ALA A 100 -20.12 5.47 -14.64
CA ALA A 100 -19.40 6.74 -14.73
C ALA A 100 -18.21 6.59 -15.71
N LEU A 101 -17.48 5.48 -15.64
CA LEU A 101 -16.38 5.19 -16.56
C LEU A 101 -16.84 5.05 -18.02
N ARG A 102 -18.08 4.58 -18.24
CA ARG A 102 -18.70 4.44 -19.57
C ARG A 102 -19.12 5.77 -20.21
N LYS A 103 -19.14 6.87 -19.46
CA LYS A 103 -19.45 8.20 -19.96
C LYS A 103 -18.19 9.03 -20.17
N ASP A 104 -18.27 9.96 -21.11
CA ASP A 104 -17.22 10.96 -21.28
C ASP A 104 -16.99 11.67 -19.96
N THR A 105 -15.71 11.82 -19.62
CA THR A 105 -15.32 12.29 -18.31
C THR A 105 -14.76 13.70 -18.46
N GLN A 106 -15.38 14.66 -17.78
CA GLN A 106 -14.72 15.96 -17.57
C GLN A 106 -13.56 15.75 -16.60
N PRO A 107 -12.31 16.11 -16.98
CA PRO A 107 -11.18 16.05 -16.06
C PRO A 107 -11.46 16.88 -14.80
N SER A 108 -11.01 16.42 -13.64
CA SER A 108 -10.94 17.30 -12.47
C SER A 108 -9.95 18.46 -12.69
N ASP A 109 -10.02 19.52 -11.89
CA ASP A 109 -9.11 20.66 -12.00
C ASP A 109 -7.62 20.25 -12.03
N PHE A 110 -7.24 19.25 -11.24
CA PHE A 110 -5.87 18.73 -11.23
C PHE A 110 -5.55 17.91 -12.48
N GLU A 111 -6.46 17.03 -12.92
CA GLU A 111 -6.28 16.24 -14.15
C GLU A 111 -6.20 17.13 -15.39
N ALA A 112 -6.96 18.23 -15.43
CA ALA A 112 -6.89 19.22 -16.50
C ALA A 112 -5.50 19.85 -16.60
N LYS A 113 -4.88 20.20 -15.46
CA LYS A 113 -3.50 20.73 -15.43
C LYS A 113 -2.47 19.69 -15.88
N LEU A 114 -2.65 18.41 -15.52
CA LEU A 114 -1.80 17.32 -16.03
C LEU A 114 -1.91 17.22 -17.56
N LEU A 115 -3.13 17.25 -18.10
CA LEU A 115 -3.40 17.19 -19.54
C LEU A 115 -2.82 18.41 -20.28
N GLU A 116 -2.97 19.62 -19.73
CA GLU A 116 -2.36 20.84 -20.29
C GLU A 116 -0.82 20.71 -20.37
N GLY A 117 -0.20 20.09 -19.36
CA GLY A 117 1.23 19.76 -19.37
C GLY A 117 1.63 18.57 -20.27
N GLY A 118 0.69 17.99 -21.02
CA GLY A 118 0.95 16.87 -21.93
C GLY A 118 0.96 15.49 -21.26
N VAL A 119 0.41 15.34 -20.06
CA VAL A 119 0.31 14.06 -19.34
C VAL A 119 -1.08 13.46 -19.56
N GLY A 120 -1.13 12.20 -20.01
CA GLY A 120 -2.40 11.51 -20.22
C GLY A 120 -3.05 11.05 -18.92
N ILE A 121 -4.34 10.72 -18.98
CA ILE A 121 -5.07 10.13 -17.86
C ILE A 121 -5.64 8.78 -18.29
N VAL A 122 -5.33 7.73 -17.53
CA VAL A 122 -5.84 6.37 -17.75
C VAL A 122 -6.68 5.95 -16.55
N LYS A 123 -7.96 5.67 -16.80
CA LYS A 123 -8.93 5.27 -15.78
C LYS A 123 -9.40 3.85 -16.06
N THR A 124 -9.30 2.98 -15.07
CA THR A 124 -9.83 1.60 -15.17
C THR A 124 -10.56 1.20 -13.89
N LEU A 125 -11.08 -0.03 -13.84
CA LEU A 125 -11.94 -0.48 -12.75
C LEU A 125 -11.34 -1.69 -12.04
N VAL A 126 -10.83 -1.45 -10.82
CA VAL A 126 -10.45 -2.55 -9.92
C VAL A 126 -11.35 -2.57 -8.68
N ARG A 127 -12.32 -3.49 -8.68
CA ARG A 127 -13.33 -3.64 -7.61
C ARG A 127 -13.66 -5.10 -7.34
N ALA A 128 -14.37 -5.36 -6.24
CA ALA A 128 -14.80 -6.71 -5.88
C ALA A 128 -15.73 -7.27 -6.95
N SER A 129 -15.61 -8.57 -7.29
CA SER A 129 -16.30 -9.13 -8.45
C SER A 129 -17.83 -8.99 -8.36
N ARG A 130 -18.38 -9.02 -7.13
CA ARG A 130 -19.81 -8.79 -6.86
C ARG A 130 -20.36 -7.44 -7.33
N GLN A 131 -19.48 -6.47 -7.59
CA GLN A 131 -19.82 -5.13 -8.06
C GLN A 131 -19.65 -4.98 -9.58
N LEU A 132 -19.22 -6.04 -10.26
CA LEU A 132 -19.05 -6.06 -11.71
C LEU A 132 -20.21 -6.85 -12.34
N GLU A 133 -20.76 -6.29 -13.41
CA GLU A 133 -21.83 -6.92 -14.19
C GLU A 133 -21.40 -8.31 -14.69
N GLY A 134 -22.29 -9.30 -14.58
CA GLY A 134 -22.01 -10.69 -14.98
C GLY A 134 -21.01 -11.47 -14.12
N LYS A 135 -20.39 -10.87 -13.08
CA LYS A 135 -19.26 -11.47 -12.32
C LYS A 135 -19.60 -11.80 -10.85
N ARG A 136 -20.89 -11.85 -10.52
CA ARG A 136 -21.37 -12.22 -9.19
C ARG A 136 -20.97 -13.66 -8.84
N GLY A 137 -20.39 -13.85 -7.65
CA GLY A 137 -19.96 -15.17 -7.17
C GLY A 137 -18.56 -15.60 -7.64
N LEU A 138 -17.91 -14.82 -8.51
CA LEU A 138 -16.55 -15.12 -8.98
C LEU A 138 -15.52 -15.07 -7.84
N ASP A 139 -15.64 -14.12 -6.90
CA ASP A 139 -14.79 -14.07 -5.69
C ASP A 139 -14.82 -15.40 -4.91
N GLN A 140 -15.96 -16.09 -4.87
CA GLN A 140 -16.08 -17.39 -4.19
C GLN A 140 -15.44 -18.53 -4.98
N LYS A 141 -15.55 -18.49 -6.33
CA LYS A 141 -14.87 -19.46 -7.20
C LYS A 141 -13.35 -19.33 -7.03
N MET A 142 -12.81 -18.12 -7.13
CA MET A 142 -11.39 -17.85 -6.92
C MET A 142 -10.91 -18.33 -5.56
N MET A 143 -11.68 -18.04 -4.51
CA MET A 143 -11.32 -18.48 -3.16
C MET A 143 -11.25 -20.01 -3.08
N ARG A 144 -12.07 -20.75 -3.83
CA ARG A 144 -11.96 -22.21 -3.88
C ARG A 144 -10.69 -22.69 -4.58
N GLU A 145 -10.29 -22.09 -5.69
CA GLU A 145 -9.01 -22.46 -6.36
C GLU A 145 -7.82 -22.07 -5.50
N PHE A 146 -7.85 -20.85 -4.97
CA PHE A 146 -6.86 -20.39 -4.01
C PHE A 146 -6.69 -21.39 -2.86
N MET A 147 -7.77 -21.97 -2.33
CA MET A 147 -7.66 -22.93 -1.23
C MET A 147 -7.09 -24.29 -1.65
N LYS A 148 -6.98 -24.62 -2.94
CA LYS A 148 -6.38 -25.88 -3.40
C LYS A 148 -4.86 -25.89 -3.25
N ASP A 149 -4.20 -24.78 -3.58
CA ASP A 149 -2.73 -24.70 -3.69
C ASP A 149 -2.13 -23.39 -3.16
N LEU A 150 -2.95 -22.48 -2.62
CA LEU A 150 -2.58 -21.14 -2.18
C LEU A 150 -1.92 -20.30 -3.26
N ASN A 151 -2.25 -20.53 -4.54
CA ASN A 151 -1.66 -19.77 -5.64
C ASN A 151 -2.10 -18.29 -5.60
N PRO A 152 -1.16 -17.32 -5.44
CA PRO A 152 -1.52 -15.92 -5.27
C PRO A 152 -2.21 -15.30 -6.50
N ARG A 153 -2.16 -15.93 -7.69
CA ARG A 153 -2.94 -15.53 -8.87
C ARG A 153 -4.43 -15.38 -8.59
N TYR A 154 -4.97 -16.21 -7.69
CA TYR A 154 -6.39 -16.18 -7.32
C TYR A 154 -6.72 -15.15 -6.23
N THR A 155 -5.84 -14.18 -6.00
CA THR A 155 -6.08 -13.09 -5.04
C THR A 155 -6.54 -11.82 -5.76
N THR A 156 -7.31 -11.01 -5.05
CA THR A 156 -7.73 -9.69 -5.51
C THR A 156 -6.53 -8.79 -5.82
N LEU A 157 -5.47 -8.85 -5.01
CA LEU A 157 -4.30 -7.99 -5.19
C LEU A 157 -3.54 -8.31 -6.48
N TRP A 158 -3.44 -9.60 -6.83
CA TRP A 158 -2.83 -10.02 -8.09
C TRP A 158 -3.55 -9.43 -9.29
N ILE A 159 -4.85 -9.70 -9.45
CA ILE A 159 -5.56 -9.25 -10.64
C ILE A 159 -5.70 -7.72 -10.69
N TRP A 160 -5.84 -7.05 -9.55
CA TRP A 160 -5.88 -5.58 -9.56
C TRP A 160 -4.56 -4.96 -10.01
N SER A 161 -3.42 -5.55 -9.64
CA SER A 161 -2.11 -5.11 -10.15
C SER A 161 -1.97 -5.43 -11.64
N MET A 162 -2.32 -6.65 -12.06
CA MET A 162 -2.32 -7.09 -13.45
C MET A 162 -3.18 -6.18 -14.34
N THR A 163 -4.33 -5.73 -13.84
CA THR A 163 -5.23 -4.80 -14.51
C THR A 163 -4.53 -3.48 -14.85
N LEU A 164 -3.80 -2.88 -13.91
CA LEU A 164 -3.08 -1.62 -14.15
C LEU A 164 -1.94 -1.81 -15.17
N MET A 165 -1.21 -2.93 -15.07
CA MET A 165 -0.13 -3.27 -15.99
C MET A 165 -0.65 -3.52 -17.42
N ARG A 166 -1.79 -4.22 -17.57
CA ARG A 166 -2.41 -4.47 -18.88
C ARG A 166 -3.08 -3.22 -19.46
N ALA A 167 -3.69 -2.37 -18.64
CA ALA A 167 -4.18 -1.07 -19.07
C ALA A 167 -3.04 -0.15 -19.56
N THR A 168 -1.85 -0.26 -18.96
CA THR A 168 -0.64 0.44 -19.43
C THR A 168 -0.21 -0.06 -20.82
N THR A 169 -0.28 -1.37 -21.06
CA THR A 169 -0.05 -1.96 -22.40
C THR A 169 -1.05 -1.42 -23.42
N ALA A 170 -2.33 -1.40 -23.07
CA ALA A 170 -3.37 -0.89 -23.96
C ALA A 170 -3.18 0.60 -24.30
N ALA A 171 -2.81 1.43 -23.32
CA ALA A 171 -2.53 2.84 -23.56
C ALA A 171 -1.32 3.04 -24.49
N TYR A 172 -0.23 2.30 -24.28
CA TYR A 172 0.96 2.42 -25.13
C TYR A 172 0.81 1.78 -26.53
N ALA A 173 -0.17 0.92 -26.75
CA ALA A 173 -0.54 0.44 -28.08
C ALA A 173 -1.19 1.53 -28.95
N GLU A 174 -1.84 2.54 -28.33
CA GLU A 174 -2.44 3.70 -29.01
C GLU A 174 -1.35 4.74 -29.36
N THR A 175 -0.39 4.35 -30.20
CA THR A 175 0.83 5.13 -30.50
C THR A 175 0.59 6.49 -31.16
N ASP A 176 -0.58 6.72 -31.75
CA ASP A 176 -1.00 8.02 -32.28
C ASP A 176 -1.44 9.01 -31.19
N TYR A 177 -1.65 8.54 -29.96
CA TYR A 177 -2.18 9.32 -28.85
C TYR A 177 -1.27 9.31 -27.62
N PHE A 178 -0.47 8.25 -27.45
CA PHE A 178 0.49 8.13 -26.36
C PHE A 178 1.93 7.98 -26.87
N GLU A 179 2.83 8.70 -26.21
CA GLU A 179 4.27 8.50 -26.25
C GLU A 179 4.74 7.87 -24.93
N LYS A 180 5.80 7.06 -25.01
CA LYS A 180 6.43 6.49 -23.81
C LYS A 180 6.93 7.62 -22.91
N GLY A 181 6.57 7.55 -21.63
CA GLY A 181 6.94 8.53 -20.63
C GLY A 181 6.77 7.97 -19.22
N LYS A 182 6.69 8.88 -18.24
CA LYS A 182 6.47 8.54 -16.84
C LYS A 182 5.07 7.95 -16.64
N VAL A 183 4.94 6.93 -15.79
CA VAL A 183 3.65 6.34 -15.42
C VAL A 183 3.52 6.35 -13.91
N ALA A 184 2.53 7.09 -13.41
CA ALA A 184 2.26 7.20 -11.98
C ALA A 184 0.96 6.49 -11.62
N GLY A 185 1.05 5.46 -10.77
CA GLY A 185 -0.12 4.75 -10.27
C GLY A 185 -0.63 5.36 -8.96
N SER A 186 -1.95 5.49 -8.82
CA SER A 186 -2.55 5.96 -7.57
C SER A 186 -3.85 5.22 -7.20
N GLY A 187 -4.11 5.11 -5.90
CA GLY A 187 -5.31 4.48 -5.40
C GLY A 187 -5.40 4.45 -3.87
N SER A 188 -6.50 3.90 -3.35
CA SER A 188 -6.74 3.77 -1.91
C SER A 188 -6.99 2.31 -1.48
N SER A 189 -6.65 1.91 -0.25
CA SER A 189 -6.88 0.54 0.24
C SER A 189 -6.09 -0.49 -0.57
N LYS A 190 -6.70 -1.65 -0.85
CA LYS A 190 -6.20 -2.62 -1.83
C LYS A 190 -6.00 -2.02 -3.24
N ASN A 191 -6.74 -0.96 -3.59
CA ASN A 191 -6.54 -0.21 -4.83
C ASN A 191 -5.30 0.68 -4.76
N GLY A 192 -4.84 1.06 -3.56
CA GLY A 192 -3.54 1.71 -3.34
C GLY A 192 -2.38 0.72 -3.28
N MET A 193 -2.65 -0.53 -2.91
CA MET A 193 -1.64 -1.60 -2.97
C MET A 193 -1.38 -2.11 -4.39
N ALA A 194 -2.37 -2.04 -5.29
CA ALA A 194 -2.22 -2.49 -6.67
C ALA A 194 -1.20 -1.67 -7.49
N PRO A 195 -1.17 -0.31 -7.42
CA PRO A 195 -0.10 0.52 -7.97
C PRO A 195 1.28 0.16 -7.45
N ALA A 196 1.43 -0.14 -6.15
CA ALA A 196 2.70 -0.59 -5.59
C ALA A 196 3.11 -1.96 -6.17
N GLY A 197 2.16 -2.89 -6.31
CA GLY A 197 2.38 -4.16 -7.00
C GLY A 197 2.79 -3.98 -8.47
N ALA A 198 2.12 -3.08 -9.19
CA ALA A 198 2.50 -2.75 -10.57
C ALA A 198 3.89 -2.11 -10.64
N LEU A 199 4.20 -1.15 -9.75
CA LEU A 199 5.51 -0.51 -9.63
C LEU A 199 6.64 -1.54 -9.46
N ILE A 200 6.44 -2.53 -8.59
CA ILE A 200 7.40 -3.60 -8.33
C ILE A 200 7.61 -4.48 -9.57
N ASN A 201 6.54 -4.83 -10.29
CA ASN A 201 6.57 -5.91 -11.27
C ASN A 201 6.61 -5.45 -12.74
N ASP A 202 6.45 -4.15 -13.01
CA ASP A 202 6.46 -3.57 -14.35
C ASP A 202 7.31 -2.29 -14.37
N GLU A 203 8.40 -2.32 -15.14
CA GLU A 203 9.38 -1.23 -15.21
C GLU A 203 8.82 0.07 -15.81
N ARG A 204 7.68 -0.01 -16.52
CA ARG A 204 7.01 1.17 -17.07
C ARG A 204 6.45 2.09 -15.99
N PHE A 205 6.12 1.55 -14.82
CA PHE A 205 5.67 2.33 -13.67
C PHE A 205 6.87 3.04 -13.03
N THR A 206 6.77 4.36 -12.90
CA THR A 206 7.81 5.23 -12.38
C THR A 206 7.41 5.91 -11.07
N ALA A 207 6.15 5.80 -10.65
CA ALA A 207 5.71 6.29 -9.34
C ALA A 207 4.51 5.52 -8.77
N THR A 208 4.39 5.53 -7.44
CA THR A 208 3.17 5.12 -6.71
C THR A 208 2.79 6.13 -5.64
N CYS A 209 1.50 6.50 -5.59
CA CYS A 209 0.89 7.32 -4.53
C CYS A 209 -0.31 6.58 -3.94
N SER A 210 -0.15 6.08 -2.71
CA SER A 210 -1.06 5.06 -2.15
C SER A 210 -1.68 5.50 -0.84
N ASN A 211 -2.99 5.76 -0.85
CA ASN A 211 -3.75 6.18 0.33
C ASN A 211 -4.34 4.96 1.09
N HIS A 212 -4.41 4.99 2.42
CA HIS A 212 -4.98 3.91 3.25
C HIS A 212 -4.46 2.52 2.87
N ALA A 213 -3.19 2.42 2.47
CA ALA A 213 -2.56 1.23 1.92
C ALA A 213 -1.27 0.93 2.68
N GLY A 214 -0.96 -0.36 2.83
CA GLY A 214 0.27 -0.80 3.50
C GLY A 214 1.46 -0.78 2.54
N ALA A 215 2.58 -0.23 3.01
CA ALA A 215 3.88 -0.30 2.32
C ALA A 215 4.75 -1.48 2.77
N TYR A 216 4.42 -2.07 3.94
CA TYR A 216 5.32 -2.88 4.76
C TYR A 216 4.90 -4.34 4.85
N TYR A 217 5.88 -5.24 4.96
CA TYR A 217 5.65 -6.65 5.25
C TYR A 217 6.04 -7.03 6.69
N SER A 218 5.25 -6.54 7.66
CA SER A 218 5.54 -6.74 9.08
C SER A 218 5.38 -8.21 9.54
N PRO A 219 5.93 -8.57 10.72
CA PRO A 219 5.63 -9.82 11.41
C PRO A 219 4.14 -10.10 11.60
N THR A 220 3.32 -9.08 11.88
CA THR A 220 1.87 -9.22 12.01
C THR A 220 1.23 -9.62 10.68
N ARG A 221 1.65 -8.99 9.57
CA ARG A 221 1.19 -9.32 8.21
C ARG A 221 1.67 -10.70 7.75
N ARG A 222 2.88 -11.11 8.15
CA ARG A 222 3.45 -12.46 7.96
C ARG A 222 2.77 -13.53 8.83
N ALA A 223 1.91 -13.11 9.75
CA ALA A 223 1.20 -13.95 10.69
C ALA A 223 2.12 -14.70 11.68
N GLU A 224 3.21 -14.04 12.09
CA GLU A 224 4.12 -14.58 13.10
C GLU A 224 3.40 -14.85 14.42
N ARG A 225 3.66 -16.04 14.98
CA ARG A 225 2.88 -16.59 16.09
C ARG A 225 2.77 -15.65 17.30
N GLN A 226 3.87 -14.98 17.65
CA GLN A 226 3.92 -14.11 18.83
C GLN A 226 3.09 -12.83 18.63
N GLU A 227 3.21 -12.17 17.48
CA GLU A 227 2.44 -10.95 17.17
C GLU A 227 0.95 -11.23 17.02
N ILE A 228 0.60 -12.35 16.36
CA ILE A 228 -0.79 -12.81 16.27
C ILE A 228 -1.36 -13.04 17.67
N ALA A 229 -0.63 -13.71 18.55
CA ALA A 229 -1.10 -13.99 19.92
C ALA A 229 -1.35 -12.70 20.72
N LYS A 230 -0.52 -11.65 20.53
CA LYS A 230 -0.75 -10.33 21.15
C LYS A 230 -2.06 -9.70 20.66
N ALA A 231 -2.27 -9.67 19.35
CA ALA A 231 -3.49 -9.11 18.76
C ALA A 231 -4.74 -9.91 19.16
N GLU A 232 -4.68 -11.24 19.15
CA GLU A 232 -5.78 -12.12 19.58
C GLU A 232 -6.12 -11.95 21.06
N LYS A 233 -5.11 -11.83 21.93
CA LYS A 233 -5.31 -11.56 23.36
C LYS A 233 -6.03 -10.22 23.56
N ALA A 234 -5.59 -9.17 22.86
CA ALA A 234 -6.23 -7.85 22.91
C ALA A 234 -7.67 -7.91 22.39
N ASN A 235 -7.91 -8.59 21.26
CA ASN A 235 -9.24 -8.79 20.70
C ASN A 235 -10.18 -9.53 21.64
N LYS A 236 -9.70 -10.59 22.30
CA LYS A 236 -10.50 -11.37 23.25
C LYS A 236 -10.94 -10.52 24.45
N ALA A 237 -10.01 -9.76 25.03
CA ALA A 237 -10.33 -8.86 26.14
C ALA A 237 -11.32 -7.77 25.70
N PHE A 238 -11.08 -7.15 24.55
CA PHE A 238 -11.94 -6.12 23.98
C PHE A 238 -13.37 -6.62 23.76
N PHE A 239 -13.58 -7.75 23.06
CA PHE A 239 -14.92 -8.25 22.80
C PHE A 239 -15.61 -8.80 24.05
N ALA A 240 -14.86 -9.20 25.09
CA ALA A 240 -15.43 -9.52 26.39
C ALA A 240 -15.99 -8.27 27.08
N ALA A 241 -15.24 -7.15 27.05
CA ALA A 241 -15.69 -5.86 27.58
C ALA A 241 -16.90 -5.30 26.81
N VAL A 242 -16.92 -5.42 25.47
CA VAL A 242 -18.10 -5.08 24.66
C VAL A 242 -19.31 -5.92 25.07
N LYS A 243 -19.14 -7.23 25.29
CA LYS A 243 -20.22 -8.11 25.75
C LYS A 243 -20.71 -7.78 27.16
N ALA A 244 -19.82 -7.33 28.04
CA ALA A 244 -20.14 -6.90 29.40
C ALA A 244 -20.84 -5.54 29.46
N GLY A 245 -20.77 -4.74 28.37
CA GLY A 245 -21.33 -3.40 28.31
C GLY A 245 -20.35 -2.29 28.73
N ASP A 246 -19.08 -2.63 28.99
CA ASP A 246 -18.04 -1.68 29.41
C ASP A 246 -17.55 -0.81 28.24
N ILE A 247 -17.71 -1.29 27.01
CA ILE A 247 -17.34 -0.58 25.79
C ILE A 247 -18.56 -0.55 24.87
N TYR A 248 -19.00 0.65 24.52
CA TYR A 248 -19.98 0.82 23.46
C TYR A 248 -19.34 0.55 22.09
N LEU A 249 -19.90 -0.41 21.36
CA LEU A 249 -19.56 -0.70 19.98
C LEU A 249 -20.86 -0.97 19.22
N ASP A 250 -21.15 -0.14 18.22
CA ASP A 250 -22.34 -0.38 17.42
C ASP A 250 -22.21 -1.68 16.60
N GLN A 251 -23.35 -2.28 16.27
CA GLN A 251 -23.41 -3.57 15.60
C GLN A 251 -22.74 -3.59 14.23
N ASN A 252 -22.72 -2.46 13.51
CA ASN A 252 -22.07 -2.38 12.21
C ASN A 252 -20.54 -2.39 12.37
N ARG A 253 -20.00 -1.59 13.29
CA ARG A 253 -18.56 -1.60 13.60
C ARG A 253 -18.11 -2.94 14.17
N GLU A 254 -18.89 -3.55 15.06
CA GLU A 254 -18.58 -4.88 15.60
C GLU A 254 -18.43 -5.91 14.48
N ARG A 255 -19.39 -5.96 13.56
CA ARG A 255 -19.36 -6.86 12.39
C ARG A 255 -18.14 -6.61 11.50
N VAL A 256 -17.75 -5.35 11.30
CA VAL A 256 -16.54 -5.00 10.55
C VAL A 256 -15.29 -5.49 11.27
N PHE A 257 -15.12 -5.17 12.55
CA PHE A 257 -13.93 -5.55 13.31
C PHE A 257 -13.77 -7.06 13.42
N ARG A 258 -14.86 -7.79 13.66
CA ARG A 258 -14.84 -9.27 13.65
C ARG A 258 -14.43 -9.88 12.32
N ARG A 259 -14.48 -9.12 11.22
CA ARG A 259 -14.06 -9.55 9.89
C ARG A 259 -12.62 -9.17 9.58
N VAL A 260 -12.24 -7.93 9.87
CA VAL A 260 -10.98 -7.34 9.37
C VAL A 260 -9.79 -7.50 10.33
N MET A 261 -10.03 -7.80 11.60
CA MET A 261 -8.97 -7.91 12.59
C MET A 261 -8.19 -9.21 12.51
N VAL A 262 -6.93 -9.11 12.91
CA VAL A 262 -6.00 -10.23 12.99
C VAL A 262 -6.57 -11.30 13.93
N GLY A 263 -6.50 -12.56 13.49
CA GLY A 263 -7.09 -13.70 14.21
C GLY A 263 -8.60 -13.87 14.02
N SER A 264 -9.25 -13.10 13.13
CA SER A 264 -10.67 -13.28 12.84
C SER A 264 -10.99 -14.69 12.29
N GLY A 265 -12.07 -15.29 12.81
CA GLY A 265 -12.53 -16.63 12.40
C GLY A 265 -12.99 -16.73 10.93
N SER A 266 -13.15 -15.59 10.26
CA SER A 266 -13.49 -15.45 8.84
C SER A 266 -12.30 -15.05 7.96
N GLY A 267 -11.11 -14.93 8.54
CA GLY A 267 -9.89 -14.57 7.82
C GLY A 267 -9.38 -15.69 6.91
N MET A 268 -8.62 -15.31 5.88
CA MET A 268 -8.02 -16.23 4.90
C MET A 268 -7.22 -17.35 5.58
N ARG A 269 -6.45 -17.03 6.62
CA ARG A 269 -5.70 -18.00 7.42
C ARG A 269 -6.59 -19.11 8.01
N GLN A 270 -7.70 -18.73 8.64
CA GLN A 270 -8.59 -19.71 9.28
C GLN A 270 -9.33 -20.56 8.23
N MET A 271 -9.62 -19.99 7.07
CA MET A 271 -10.16 -20.76 5.94
C MET A 271 -9.14 -21.77 5.39
N ALA A 272 -7.89 -21.38 5.23
CA ALA A 272 -6.81 -22.25 4.75
C ALA A 272 -6.54 -23.39 5.73
N LEU A 273 -6.47 -23.12 7.05
CA LEU A 273 -6.36 -24.15 8.08
C LEU A 273 -7.53 -25.15 8.01
N LYS A 274 -8.77 -24.67 7.85
CA LYS A 274 -9.95 -25.54 7.68
C LYS A 274 -9.91 -26.36 6.39
N ALA A 275 -9.22 -25.87 5.35
CA ALA A 275 -8.98 -26.58 4.10
C ALA A 275 -7.78 -27.55 4.17
N GLY A 276 -7.20 -27.76 5.37
CA GLY A 276 -6.08 -28.68 5.58
C GLY A 276 -4.71 -28.12 5.20
N LYS A 277 -4.59 -26.80 4.98
CA LYS A 277 -3.31 -26.14 4.69
C LYS A 277 -2.46 -25.97 5.93
N SER A 278 -1.19 -26.27 5.80
CA SER A 278 -0.18 -26.07 6.84
C SER A 278 0.16 -24.59 7.03
N MET A 279 0.76 -24.26 8.18
CA MET A 279 1.28 -22.92 8.43
C MET A 279 2.42 -22.56 7.45
N ASP A 280 3.26 -23.53 7.08
CA ASP A 280 4.39 -23.31 6.17
C ASP A 280 3.92 -23.00 4.74
N GLU A 281 2.87 -23.68 4.26
CA GLU A 281 2.23 -23.33 2.99
C GLU A 281 1.68 -21.89 3.01
N MET A 282 1.08 -21.46 4.12
CA MET A 282 0.55 -20.11 4.25
C MET A 282 1.65 -19.04 4.36
N HIS A 283 2.76 -19.33 5.04
CA HIS A 283 3.92 -18.44 5.07
C HIS A 283 4.53 -18.32 3.68
N SER A 284 4.73 -19.43 2.96
CA SER A 284 5.25 -19.42 1.59
C SER A 284 4.37 -18.59 0.65
N PHE A 285 3.04 -18.75 0.73
CA PHE A 285 2.08 -17.91 0.01
C PHE A 285 2.23 -16.42 0.38
N SER A 286 2.31 -16.12 1.67
CA SER A 286 2.39 -14.74 2.17
C SER A 286 3.69 -14.08 1.71
N ASP A 287 4.82 -14.78 1.83
CA ASP A 287 6.13 -14.32 1.40
C ASP A 287 6.09 -14.00 -0.10
N ARG A 288 5.49 -14.87 -0.92
CA ARG A 288 5.37 -14.63 -2.37
C ARG A 288 4.45 -13.46 -2.73
N LEU A 289 3.29 -13.33 -2.07
CA LEU A 289 2.35 -12.26 -2.37
C LEU A 289 2.87 -10.89 -1.91
N TRP A 290 3.34 -10.80 -0.67
CA TRP A 290 3.71 -9.53 -0.06
C TRP A 290 5.08 -9.03 -0.52
N SER A 291 6.05 -9.90 -0.82
CA SER A 291 7.28 -9.49 -1.53
C SER A 291 7.00 -8.87 -2.90
N SER A 292 5.87 -9.20 -3.53
CA SER A 292 5.46 -8.64 -4.82
C SER A 292 4.60 -7.38 -4.69
N ALA A 293 4.27 -6.91 -3.48
CA ALA A 293 3.33 -5.81 -3.26
C ALA A 293 3.78 -4.77 -2.21
N CYS A 294 4.72 -5.12 -1.34
CA CYS A 294 5.30 -4.23 -0.35
C CYS A 294 6.58 -3.62 -0.92
N VAL A 295 6.64 -2.29 -1.01
CA VAL A 295 7.78 -1.57 -1.59
C VAL A 295 9.06 -1.76 -0.77
N THR A 296 8.93 -1.99 0.54
CA THR A 296 10.09 -2.18 1.42
C THR A 296 10.87 -3.45 1.13
N GLU A 297 10.20 -4.50 0.67
CA GLU A 297 10.85 -5.75 0.24
C GLU A 297 11.65 -5.59 -1.06
N ASN A 298 11.48 -4.45 -1.75
CA ASN A 298 12.11 -4.15 -3.04
C ASN A 298 12.87 -2.82 -3.01
N TRP A 299 13.14 -2.26 -1.83
CA TRP A 299 13.54 -0.86 -1.68
C TRP A 299 14.76 -0.51 -2.53
N ASP A 300 15.86 -1.24 -2.39
CA ASP A 300 17.10 -0.97 -3.12
C ASP A 300 16.92 -1.04 -4.64
N ARG A 301 16.13 -2.01 -5.12
CA ARG A 301 15.81 -2.15 -6.55
C ARG A 301 14.95 -1.00 -7.05
N LEU A 302 13.98 -0.57 -6.27
CA LEU A 302 13.10 0.55 -6.62
C LEU A 302 13.87 1.88 -6.62
N MET A 303 14.70 2.12 -5.61
CA MET A 303 15.55 3.31 -5.56
C MET A 303 16.60 3.32 -6.68
N GLY A 304 17.18 2.16 -7.01
CA GLY A 304 18.07 2.02 -8.16
C GLY A 304 17.41 2.31 -9.51
N ARG A 305 16.07 2.15 -9.60
CA ARG A 305 15.26 2.55 -10.77
C ARG A 305 14.89 4.04 -10.77
N GLY A 306 15.14 4.78 -9.68
CA GLY A 306 14.75 6.19 -9.55
C GLY A 306 13.25 6.42 -9.57
N VAL A 307 12.47 5.53 -8.95
CA VAL A 307 11.00 5.68 -8.86
C VAL A 307 10.60 6.54 -7.68
N ASP A 308 9.48 7.26 -7.81
CA ASP A 308 8.91 8.07 -6.74
C ASP A 308 7.85 7.29 -5.94
N ILE A 309 7.86 7.43 -4.61
CA ILE A 309 7.00 6.66 -3.72
C ILE A 309 6.40 7.56 -2.65
N LEU A 310 5.08 7.50 -2.47
CA LEU A 310 4.36 8.13 -1.37
C LEU A 310 3.27 7.21 -0.84
N PHE A 311 3.21 7.06 0.49
CA PHE A 311 2.13 6.35 1.18
C PHE A 311 1.41 7.24 2.17
N GLU A 312 0.09 7.14 2.22
CA GLU A 312 -0.76 7.96 3.09
C GLU A 312 -1.64 7.08 3.98
N PRO A 313 -1.05 6.28 4.89
CA PRO A 313 -1.84 5.41 5.75
C PRO A 313 -2.60 6.22 6.79
N GLY A 314 -3.84 5.81 7.07
CA GLY A 314 -4.55 6.28 8.24
C GLY A 314 -3.96 5.66 9.50
N THR A 315 -3.84 6.41 10.60
CA THR A 315 -3.26 5.82 11.82
C THR A 315 -4.13 4.71 12.42
N HIS A 316 -5.42 4.66 12.12
CA HIS A 316 -6.39 3.69 12.62
C HIS A 316 -6.97 2.84 11.49
N ASP A 317 -6.10 2.43 10.56
CA ASP A 317 -6.47 1.70 9.37
C ASP A 317 -6.22 0.18 9.51
N TYR A 318 -7.17 -0.65 9.05
CA TYR A 318 -7.06 -2.11 9.10
C TYR A 318 -6.41 -2.75 7.87
N VAL A 319 -6.11 -1.97 6.84
CA VAL A 319 -5.28 -2.37 5.70
C VAL A 319 -3.84 -1.99 5.95
N ALA A 320 -3.61 -0.82 6.57
CA ALA A 320 -2.29 -0.28 6.89
C ALA A 320 -1.99 -0.28 8.40
N TYR A 321 -2.26 -1.38 9.10
CA TYR A 321 -2.06 -1.45 10.55
C TYR A 321 -0.58 -1.52 10.98
N ASP A 322 0.34 -1.74 10.04
CA ASP A 322 1.78 -1.97 10.28
C ASP A 322 2.61 -0.70 10.43
N ILE A 323 1.97 0.44 10.72
CA ILE A 323 2.65 1.74 10.72
C ILE A 323 3.71 1.88 11.81
N VAL A 324 3.54 1.21 12.96
CA VAL A 324 4.50 1.28 14.07
C VAL A 324 5.74 0.50 13.69
N TRP A 325 5.57 -0.75 13.27
CA TRP A 325 6.70 -1.57 12.82
C TRP A 325 7.38 -0.96 11.58
N GLY A 326 6.58 -0.49 10.62
CA GLY A 326 7.08 0.07 9.37
C GLY A 326 7.93 1.32 9.59
N ALA A 327 7.50 2.24 10.44
CA ALA A 327 8.26 3.44 10.75
C ALA A 327 9.59 3.15 11.47
N GLN A 328 9.61 2.13 12.34
CA GLN A 328 10.81 1.76 13.10
C GLN A 328 11.87 1.06 12.24
N ASN A 329 11.46 0.29 11.23
CA ASN A 329 12.35 -0.52 10.41
C ASN A 329 12.63 0.08 9.03
N HIS A 330 11.75 0.95 8.55
CA HIS A 330 11.83 1.59 7.24
C HIS A 330 11.49 3.09 7.32
N PRO A 331 12.20 3.88 8.16
CA PRO A 331 11.93 5.32 8.33
C PRO A 331 12.14 6.14 7.05
N GLN A 332 12.84 5.59 6.05
CA GLN A 332 13.09 6.23 4.76
C GLN A 332 11.88 6.23 3.82
N VAL A 333 10.81 5.48 4.11
CA VAL A 333 9.60 5.48 3.27
C VAL A 333 8.85 6.80 3.48
N PRO A 334 8.61 7.60 2.43
CA PRO A 334 7.83 8.84 2.56
C PRO A 334 6.38 8.52 2.93
N VAL A 335 5.96 8.99 4.11
CA VAL A 335 4.64 8.72 4.66
C VAL A 335 3.95 9.99 5.14
N TYR A 336 2.64 10.05 4.91
CA TYR A 336 1.74 10.96 5.62
C TYR A 336 0.72 10.17 6.44
N TYR A 337 0.78 10.32 7.75
CA TYR A 337 -0.17 9.73 8.69
C TYR A 337 -1.36 10.66 8.88
N GLN A 338 -2.53 10.25 8.41
CA GLN A 338 -3.77 10.92 8.78
C GLN A 338 -4.16 10.53 10.22
N PRO A 339 -4.13 11.46 11.19
CA PRO A 339 -4.44 11.15 12.58
C PRO A 339 -5.90 10.72 12.72
N ASN A 340 -6.17 9.59 13.40
CA ASN A 340 -7.46 8.90 13.43
C ASN A 340 -8.05 8.56 12.06
N GLY A 341 -7.28 8.70 10.98
CA GLY A 341 -7.70 8.37 9.64
C GLY A 341 -7.73 6.87 9.41
N GLY A 342 -8.32 6.49 8.29
CA GLY A 342 -8.41 5.11 7.82
C GLY A 342 -9.82 4.69 7.50
N HIS A 343 -9.97 3.44 7.08
CA HIS A 343 -11.25 2.89 6.66
C HIS A 343 -12.34 2.96 7.75
N SER A 344 -13.43 3.67 7.43
CA SER A 344 -14.57 3.85 8.35
C SER A 344 -14.21 4.58 9.65
N GLN A 345 -13.16 5.40 9.60
CA GLN A 345 -12.72 6.25 10.70
C GLN A 345 -13.02 7.72 10.42
N THR A 346 -13.13 8.49 11.49
CA THR A 346 -13.25 9.94 11.42
C THR A 346 -11.87 10.53 11.74
N PRO A 347 -11.26 11.30 10.83
CA PRO A 347 -10.00 11.96 11.10
C PRO A 347 -10.06 12.85 12.34
N HIS A 348 -8.94 12.99 13.03
CA HIS A 348 -8.81 13.81 14.22
C HIS A 348 -9.14 15.28 13.90
N VAL A 349 -9.72 16.01 14.86
CA VAL A 349 -10.15 17.40 14.67
C VAL A 349 -9.00 18.31 14.17
N ALA A 350 -7.79 18.09 14.70
CA ALA A 350 -6.56 18.80 14.35
C ALA A 350 -5.84 18.29 13.08
N THR A 351 -6.43 17.38 12.30
CA THR A 351 -5.88 16.96 11.00
C THR A 351 -5.85 18.14 10.03
N ALA A 352 -4.77 18.28 9.26
CA ALA A 352 -4.66 19.28 8.20
C ALA A 352 -5.86 19.20 7.23
N LYS A 353 -6.42 20.36 6.86
CA LYS A 353 -7.63 20.45 6.00
C LYS A 353 -7.32 20.84 4.57
N ASP A 354 -6.12 21.34 4.36
CA ASP A 354 -5.53 21.86 3.14
C ASP A 354 -4.49 20.89 2.55
N GLU A 355 -4.42 19.64 3.04
CA GLU A 355 -3.50 18.63 2.51
C GLU A 355 -3.79 18.32 1.03
N GLN A 356 -2.74 18.38 0.21
CA GLN A 356 -2.76 18.14 -1.23
C GLN A 356 -1.55 17.28 -1.67
N ASN A 357 -1.11 16.34 -0.85
CA ASN A 357 0.05 15.48 -1.05
C ASN A 357 0.04 14.77 -2.39
N ARG A 358 -1.08 14.13 -2.75
CA ARG A 358 -1.18 13.42 -4.02
C ARG A 358 -0.92 14.35 -5.20
N ASP A 359 -1.49 15.55 -5.15
CA ASP A 359 -1.40 16.51 -6.24
C ASP A 359 0.02 17.12 -6.30
N ALA A 360 0.61 17.46 -5.15
CA ALA A 360 2.01 17.88 -5.03
C ALA A 360 2.98 16.81 -5.57
N PHE A 361 2.75 15.55 -5.18
CA PHE A 361 3.55 14.38 -5.57
C PHE A 361 3.48 14.13 -7.08
N LEU A 362 2.26 14.07 -7.64
CA LEU A 362 2.08 13.83 -9.07
C LEU A 362 2.63 14.99 -9.89
N TRP A 363 2.44 16.23 -9.45
CA TRP A 363 3.01 17.39 -10.14
C TRP A 363 4.54 17.31 -10.19
N HIS A 364 5.18 17.12 -9.04
CA HIS A 364 6.62 16.98 -8.95
C HIS A 364 7.13 15.81 -9.79
N HIS A 365 6.44 14.67 -9.76
CA HIS A 365 6.80 13.50 -10.55
C HIS A 365 6.81 13.81 -12.05
N PHE A 366 5.77 14.44 -12.60
CA PHE A 366 5.67 14.67 -14.03
C PHE A 366 6.49 15.87 -14.51
N PHE A 367 6.52 16.96 -13.74
CA PHE A 367 7.04 18.25 -14.19
C PHE A 367 8.27 18.74 -13.41
N GLY A 368 8.62 18.12 -12.29
CA GLY A 368 9.66 18.62 -11.38
C GLY A 368 9.22 19.90 -10.67
N GLY A 369 10.14 20.88 -10.61
CA GLY A 369 9.90 22.16 -9.93
C GLY A 369 10.42 22.17 -8.49
N ASP A 370 9.66 22.77 -7.59
CA ASP A 370 9.99 22.81 -6.16
C ASP A 370 10.16 21.39 -5.62
N SER A 371 11.21 21.20 -4.81
CA SER A 371 11.45 19.93 -4.12
C SER A 371 10.35 19.67 -3.09
N LEU A 372 10.00 18.40 -2.92
CA LEU A 372 9.11 17.95 -1.85
C LEU A 372 9.90 17.72 -0.56
N LEU A 373 9.21 17.67 0.58
CA LEU A 373 9.82 17.28 1.85
C LEU A 373 10.41 15.86 1.76
N SER A 374 11.61 15.68 2.30
CA SER A 374 12.23 14.38 2.53
C SER A 374 11.83 13.81 3.89
N PRO A 375 11.81 12.46 4.07
CA PRO A 375 11.54 11.84 5.36
C PRO A 375 12.46 12.39 6.47
N PRO A 376 11.90 12.91 7.59
CA PRO A 376 12.71 13.48 8.65
C PRO A 376 13.20 12.40 9.63
N THR A 377 14.21 12.75 10.43
CA THR A 377 14.61 11.97 11.60
C THR A 377 13.83 12.42 12.83
N SER A 378 13.54 11.49 13.75
CA SER A 378 12.86 11.76 15.02
C SER A 378 13.68 11.20 16.18
N SER A 379 13.76 11.96 17.26
CA SER A 379 14.43 11.57 18.50
C SER A 379 13.60 12.02 19.70
N HIS A 380 13.81 11.37 20.84
CA HIS A 380 13.09 11.69 22.06
C HIS A 380 13.97 11.54 23.30
N LYS A 381 13.57 12.23 24.36
CA LYS A 381 14.18 12.12 25.69
C LYS A 381 13.09 12.13 26.76
N VAL A 382 13.08 11.12 27.60
CA VAL A 382 12.27 11.08 28.82
C VAL A 382 13.02 11.84 29.92
N ASP A 383 12.39 12.85 30.53
CA ASP A 383 12.95 13.60 31.65
C ASP A 383 11.83 13.94 32.65
N LYS A 384 11.99 13.47 33.90
CA LYS A 384 11.01 13.62 34.99
C LYS A 384 9.61 13.19 34.55
N ASN A 385 8.70 14.15 34.41
CA ASN A 385 7.28 13.97 34.09
C ASN A 385 6.95 14.32 32.64
N LYS A 386 7.95 14.38 31.75
CA LYS A 386 7.75 14.73 30.34
C LYS A 386 8.60 13.92 29.37
N LEU A 387 8.08 13.73 28.17
CA LEU A 387 8.78 13.24 26.99
C LEU A 387 9.02 14.43 26.05
N THR A 388 10.28 14.80 25.84
CA THR A 388 10.64 15.83 24.83
C THR A 388 10.90 15.14 23.50
N VAL A 389 10.21 15.58 22.45
CA VAL A 389 10.34 15.08 21.08
C VAL A 389 11.04 16.12 20.22
N ARG A 390 11.93 15.66 19.34
CA ARG A 390 12.66 16.49 18.38
C ARG A 390 12.65 15.85 17.00
N VAL A 391 12.28 16.61 15.98
CA VAL A 391 12.22 16.17 14.58
C VAL A 391 13.08 17.08 13.71
N SER A 392 13.91 16.50 12.84
CA SER A 392 14.87 17.24 12.02
C SER A 392 14.79 16.81 10.55
N PHE A 393 14.84 17.77 9.64
CA PHE A 393 14.87 17.56 8.20
C PHE A 393 16.29 17.84 7.71
N GLU A 394 17.04 16.78 7.43
CA GLU A 394 18.44 16.87 6.97
C GLU A 394 18.55 17.14 5.47
N GLU A 395 17.55 16.71 4.71
CA GLU A 395 17.47 16.83 3.27
C GLU A 395 16.20 17.55 2.83
N GLY A 396 16.24 18.14 1.64
CA GLY A 396 15.09 18.81 1.03
C GLY A 396 14.77 20.16 1.65
N PRO A 397 13.59 20.73 1.31
CA PRO A 397 13.15 21.98 1.88
C PRO A 397 12.84 21.83 3.37
N GLN A 398 12.88 22.96 4.08
CA GLN A 398 12.47 22.99 5.48
C GLN A 398 10.96 23.22 5.55
N PRO A 399 10.24 22.51 6.43
CA PRO A 399 8.81 22.73 6.60
C PRO A 399 8.53 24.09 7.26
N THR A 400 7.31 24.58 7.06
CA THR A 400 6.83 25.87 7.58
C THR A 400 6.03 25.73 8.87
N ASP A 401 5.48 24.54 9.12
CA ASP A 401 4.72 24.20 10.32
C ASP A 401 5.00 22.74 10.72
N GLY A 402 4.65 22.41 11.96
CA GLY A 402 4.75 21.06 12.51
C GLY A 402 3.73 20.84 13.61
N ARG A 403 3.11 19.67 13.64
CA ARG A 403 2.14 19.26 14.67
C ARG A 403 2.39 17.84 15.11
N ILE A 404 2.31 17.58 16.41
CA ILE A 404 2.50 16.25 17.02
C ILE A 404 1.19 15.71 17.56
N TRP A 405 1.01 14.39 17.50
CA TRP A 405 -0.06 13.63 18.15
C TRP A 405 0.53 12.51 18.99
N TRP A 406 -0.16 12.15 20.07
CA TRP A 406 0.28 11.02 20.90
C TRP A 406 -0.87 10.21 21.48
N MET A 407 -0.54 9.00 21.93
CA MET A 407 -1.43 8.09 22.65
C MET A 407 -0.67 7.38 23.76
N TYR A 408 -1.32 7.19 24.91
CA TYR A 408 -0.82 6.31 25.96
C TYR A 408 -1.35 4.89 25.74
N ASP A 409 -0.50 3.89 26.00
CA ASP A 409 -0.89 2.48 26.05
C ASP A 409 -1.67 1.96 24.83
N ARG A 410 -1.33 2.46 23.64
CA ARG A 410 -1.96 2.05 22.39
C ARG A 410 -1.93 0.52 22.22
N ALA A 411 -3.05 -0.08 21.82
CA ALA A 411 -3.14 -1.54 21.68
C ALA A 411 -2.23 -2.08 20.56
N PRO A 412 -1.94 -3.40 20.54
CA PRO A 412 -1.15 -4.02 19.47
C PRO A 412 -1.76 -3.81 18.08
N GLU A 413 -0.90 -3.67 17.07
CA GLU A 413 -1.30 -3.54 15.66
C GLU A 413 -2.19 -4.71 15.22
N GLY A 414 -3.15 -4.44 14.34
CA GLY A 414 -4.08 -5.45 13.82
C GLY A 414 -5.19 -5.89 14.78
N SER A 415 -5.28 -5.28 15.98
CA SER A 415 -6.33 -5.55 16.96
C SER A 415 -7.51 -4.56 16.88
N ALA A 416 -8.71 -4.99 17.27
CA ALA A 416 -9.91 -4.17 17.36
C ALA A 416 -9.73 -2.91 18.23
N PRO A 417 -9.12 -2.99 19.44
CA PRO A 417 -8.87 -1.78 20.22
C PRO A 417 -7.87 -0.82 19.55
N PHE A 418 -6.95 -1.29 18.71
CA PHE A 418 -6.05 -0.41 17.93
C PHE A 418 -6.81 0.45 16.92
N LEU A 419 -7.94 -0.05 16.40
CA LEU A 419 -8.82 0.73 15.53
C LEU A 419 -9.83 1.59 16.27
N LEU A 420 -10.37 1.11 17.40
CA LEU A 420 -11.47 1.80 18.08
C LEU A 420 -10.97 3.01 18.86
N VAL A 421 -9.91 2.82 19.63
CA VAL A 421 -9.42 3.84 20.57
C VAL A 421 -8.71 4.90 19.77
N ALA A 422 -9.41 6.01 19.53
CA ALA A 422 -8.89 7.16 18.81
C ALA A 422 -7.84 7.92 19.62
N ILE A 423 -6.97 8.66 18.93
CA ILE A 423 -6.22 9.77 19.53
C ILE A 423 -7.26 10.74 20.13
N PRO A 424 -7.22 11.00 21.45
CA PRO A 424 -8.08 11.96 22.13
C PRO A 424 -7.92 13.39 21.60
N GLU A 425 -8.99 14.17 21.68
CA GLU A 425 -9.08 15.53 21.12
C GLU A 425 -8.04 16.51 21.69
N ASP A 426 -7.51 16.24 22.88
CA ASP A 426 -6.51 17.04 23.60
C ASP A 426 -5.09 16.47 23.50
N GLN A 427 -4.89 15.33 22.82
CA GLN A 427 -3.57 14.69 22.68
C GLN A 427 -2.89 15.05 21.35
N TRP A 428 -2.76 16.35 21.14
CA TRP A 428 -1.98 16.94 20.06
C TRP A 428 -1.44 18.32 20.48
N ALA A 429 -0.39 18.78 19.80
CA ALA A 429 0.16 20.12 19.99
C ALA A 429 0.87 20.59 18.73
N ASP A 430 0.88 21.89 18.48
CA ASP A 430 1.80 22.46 17.49
C ASP A 430 3.24 22.38 18.02
N MET A 431 4.18 22.12 17.12
CA MET A 431 5.59 22.02 17.44
C MET A 431 6.26 23.39 17.27
N GLU A 432 7.29 23.65 18.06
CA GLU A 432 8.09 24.87 17.97
C GLU A 432 9.39 24.60 17.21
N ARG A 433 9.69 25.43 16.21
CA ARG A 433 10.96 25.37 15.49
C ARG A 433 12.06 26.03 16.30
N ASP A 434 13.09 25.26 16.65
CA ASP A 434 14.30 25.78 17.26
C ASP A 434 15.10 26.59 16.21
N PRO A 435 15.26 27.92 16.39
CA PRO A 435 15.94 28.76 15.41
C PRO A 435 17.44 28.44 15.28
N LYS A 436 18.06 27.82 16.27
CA LYS A 436 19.50 27.49 16.24
C LYS A 436 19.78 26.24 15.44
N THR A 437 18.90 25.26 15.56
CA THR A 437 19.13 23.93 14.98
C THR A 437 18.20 23.61 13.82
N GLY A 438 17.17 24.43 13.59
CA GLY A 438 16.15 24.21 12.57
C GLY A 438 15.16 23.08 12.90
N SER A 439 15.40 22.32 13.97
CA SER A 439 14.56 21.18 14.36
C SER A 439 13.26 21.62 15.01
N TRP A 440 12.22 20.81 14.85
CA TRP A 440 10.93 21.00 15.50
C TRP A 440 10.89 20.26 16.83
N THR A 441 10.36 20.90 17.86
CA THR A 441 10.30 20.34 19.21
C THR A 441 8.92 20.43 19.81
N ALA A 442 8.56 19.44 20.62
CA ALA A 442 7.35 19.45 21.43
C ALA A 442 7.57 18.65 22.71
N THR A 443 6.72 18.89 23.70
CA THR A 443 6.73 18.16 24.97
C THR A 443 5.41 17.43 25.14
N ILE A 444 5.48 16.12 25.39
CA ILE A 444 4.33 15.28 25.75
C ILE A 444 4.39 15.06 27.27
N PRO A 445 3.32 15.33 28.03
CA PRO A 445 3.28 15.01 29.46
C PRO A 445 3.36 13.49 29.66
N LEU A 446 3.97 13.03 30.75
CA LEU A 446 3.85 11.62 31.15
C LEU A 446 2.55 11.44 31.93
N LYS A 447 1.85 10.34 31.68
CA LYS A 447 0.63 9.97 32.40
C LYS A 447 0.96 8.93 33.46
N GLU A 448 0.52 9.15 34.69
CA GLU A 448 0.68 8.19 35.77
C GLU A 448 0.03 6.85 35.39
N GLY A 449 0.77 5.75 35.60
CA GLY A 449 0.35 4.39 35.26
C GLY A 449 0.46 4.03 33.77
N ALA A 450 0.83 4.96 32.89
CA ALA A 450 1.07 4.63 31.49
C ALA A 450 2.39 3.86 31.33
N SER A 451 2.35 2.76 30.57
CA SER A 451 3.52 1.92 30.29
C SER A 451 4.24 2.32 29.00
N ARG A 452 3.53 2.99 28.08
CA ARG A 452 4.07 3.40 26.78
C ARG A 452 3.43 4.67 26.25
N ILE A 453 4.18 5.38 25.41
CA ILE A 453 3.70 6.51 24.60
C ILE A 453 3.99 6.21 23.14
N ASP A 454 2.95 6.30 22.33
CA ASP A 454 3.04 6.28 20.88
C ASP A 454 2.90 7.72 20.37
N PHE A 455 3.78 8.19 19.48
CA PHE A 455 3.68 9.52 18.90
C PHE A 455 4.14 9.57 17.44
N PHE A 456 3.69 10.59 16.72
CA PHE A 456 4.19 10.99 15.41
C PHE A 456 3.86 12.47 15.21
N SER A 457 4.48 13.09 14.21
CA SER A 457 4.21 14.47 13.82
C SER A 457 4.03 14.59 12.31
N ASN A 458 3.34 15.62 11.86
CA ASN A 458 3.17 16.00 10.46
C ASN A 458 3.71 17.41 10.28
N HIS A 459 4.42 17.65 9.17
CA HIS A 459 5.09 18.90 8.88
C HIS A 459 4.70 19.38 7.48
N GLY A 460 4.25 20.63 7.38
CA GLY A 460 3.73 21.24 6.15
C GLY A 460 4.80 21.96 5.34
N HIS A 461 4.68 21.91 4.02
CA HIS A 461 5.48 22.68 3.06
C HIS A 461 4.68 22.91 1.77
N MET A 462 4.68 24.15 1.27
CA MET A 462 4.09 24.48 -0.02
C MET A 462 5.09 24.21 -1.14
N ALA A 463 4.78 23.29 -2.05
CA ALA A 463 5.61 22.98 -3.21
C ALA A 463 4.77 23.05 -4.49
N ASN A 464 5.22 23.82 -5.48
CA ASN A 464 4.53 23.96 -6.77
C ASN A 464 3.06 24.42 -6.65
N GLY A 465 2.74 25.19 -5.60
CA GLY A 465 1.38 25.66 -5.32
C GLY A 465 0.44 24.63 -4.70
N TYR A 466 0.98 23.49 -4.24
CA TYR A 466 0.24 22.47 -3.49
C TYR A 466 0.80 22.32 -2.08
N GLN A 467 -0.08 22.27 -1.09
CA GLN A 467 0.31 22.09 0.29
C GLN A 467 0.59 20.61 0.57
N GLN A 468 1.87 20.29 0.75
CA GLN A 468 2.36 18.96 1.13
C GLN A 468 2.51 18.85 2.64
N TYR A 469 2.15 17.70 3.21
CA TYR A 469 2.47 17.28 4.56
C TYR A 469 3.25 15.96 4.54
N LEU A 470 4.33 15.89 5.32
CA LEU A 470 5.07 14.64 5.54
C LEU A 470 5.19 14.35 7.04
N SER A 471 5.12 13.07 7.39
CA SER A 471 5.19 12.63 8.78
C SER A 471 6.59 12.27 9.24
N SER A 472 6.86 12.54 10.51
CA SER A 472 7.96 11.88 11.22
C SER A 472 7.67 10.39 11.41
N PRO A 473 8.70 9.54 11.56
CA PRO A 473 8.51 8.14 11.91
C PRO A 473 7.60 7.97 13.14
N TYR A 474 6.58 7.12 13.00
CA TYR A 474 5.73 6.72 14.12
C TYR A 474 6.59 6.00 15.17
N THR A 475 6.59 6.51 16.39
CA THR A 475 7.51 6.08 17.45
C THR A 475 6.73 5.58 18.66
N ARG A 476 7.07 4.38 19.13
CA ARG A 476 6.64 3.85 20.43
C ARG A 476 7.79 3.94 21.42
N VAL A 477 7.53 4.59 22.56
CA VAL A 477 8.45 4.73 23.68
C VAL A 477 7.94 3.90 24.84
N GLU A 478 8.74 2.96 25.32
CA GLU A 478 8.46 2.24 26.55
C GLU A 478 8.84 3.13 27.75
N LEU A 479 7.88 3.38 28.64
CA LEU A 479 8.11 4.07 29.89
C LEU A 479 8.53 3.01 30.91
N SER A 480 9.76 3.11 31.43
CA SER A 480 10.22 2.19 32.47
C SER A 480 9.26 2.28 33.67
N PRO A 481 8.83 1.14 34.26
CA PRO A 481 7.90 1.12 35.39
C PRO A 481 8.45 1.81 36.63
#